data_AF-Q9ZA80-F1
#
_entry.id   AF-Q9ZA80-F1
#
_cell.length_a   1.000
_cell.length_b   1.000
_cell.length_c   1.000
_cell.angle_alpha   90.00
_cell.angle_beta   90.00
_cell.angle_gamma   90.00
#
_symmetry.space_group_name_H-M   'P 1'
#
loop_
_entity.id
_entity.type
_entity.pdbx_description
1 polymer ?
#
loop_
_entity_poly.entity_id
_entity_poly.type
_entity_poly.pdbx_seq_one_letter_code
_entity_poly.pdbx_strand_id
1 'polypeptide(L)'
;MIRRLHRVKVLRVERAEQAIKTQQACLQAAHRRHQEAVQTSQDYHLWRIDEEQRLFDQRKNTTLNCKDLEKWQRQIASLREKEANYELECAKLLECLANERDRFTLCQKTLQQARHKENKFLELVQREDENELNQQHYQEEQEQEEFLQHHRNA
;
A
#
# COMPACT_ATOMS: atom_id res chain seq x y z
N MET A 1 -8.60 20.51 27.70
CA MET A 1 -7.34 19.92 27.14
C MET A 1 -7.60 18.80 26.13
N ILE A 2 -8.67 18.02 26.35
CA ILE A 2 -9.06 16.86 25.54
C ILE A 2 -9.45 17.26 24.11
N ARG A 3 -10.17 18.37 23.90
CA ARG A 3 -10.50 18.90 22.56
C ARG A 3 -9.28 19.11 21.66
N ARG A 4 -8.15 19.60 22.21
CA ARG A 4 -6.88 19.76 21.45
C ARG A 4 -6.29 18.41 21.05
N LEU A 5 -6.36 17.42 21.94
CA LEU A 5 -5.89 16.06 21.65
C LEU A 5 -6.78 15.37 20.61
N HIS A 6 -8.09 15.58 20.65
CA HIS A 6 -9.03 15.09 19.63
C HIS A 6 -8.67 15.65 18.25
N ARG A 7 -8.42 16.96 18.13
CA ARG A 7 -7.96 17.58 16.87
C ARG A 7 -6.68 16.94 16.33
N VAL A 8 -5.73 16.58 17.20
CA VAL A 8 -4.51 15.85 16.80
C VAL A 8 -4.85 14.43 16.30
N LYS A 9 -5.88 13.76 16.84
CA LYS A 9 -6.31 12.45 16.34
C LYS A 9 -6.95 12.54 14.96
N VAL A 10 -7.80 13.52 14.72
CA VAL A 10 -8.38 13.80 13.39
C VAL A 10 -7.27 13.98 12.35
N LEU A 11 -6.28 14.84 12.63
CA LEU A 11 -5.13 15.04 11.73
C LEU A 11 -4.33 13.75 11.46
N ARG A 12 -4.27 12.82 12.42
CA ARG A 12 -3.61 11.51 12.22
C ARG A 12 -4.42 10.59 11.34
N VAL A 13 -5.75 10.64 11.41
CA VAL A 13 -6.64 9.91 10.50
C VAL A 13 -6.45 10.43 9.08
N GLU A 14 -6.52 11.74 8.87
CA GLU A 14 -6.31 12.37 7.55
C GLU A 14 -4.96 11.97 6.92
N ARG A 15 -3.88 11.99 7.71
CA ARG A 15 -2.56 11.54 7.26
C ARG A 15 -2.53 10.06 6.91
N ALA A 16 -3.18 9.21 7.68
CA ALA A 16 -3.26 7.77 7.39
C ALA A 16 -4.08 7.49 6.12
N GLU A 17 -5.14 8.27 5.86
CA GLU A 17 -5.92 8.19 4.62
C GLU A 17 -5.09 8.62 3.41
N GLN A 18 -4.30 9.68 3.54
CA GLN A 18 -3.37 10.09 2.48
C GLN A 18 -2.28 9.04 2.23
N ALA A 19 -1.75 8.41 3.29
CA ALA A 19 -0.80 7.32 3.18
C ALA A 19 -1.39 6.11 2.43
N ILE A 20 -2.66 5.77 2.66
CA ILE A 20 -3.34 4.70 1.90
C ILE A 20 -3.47 5.06 0.42
N LYS A 21 -3.88 6.30 0.10
CA LYS A 21 -4.03 6.74 -1.30
C LYS A 21 -2.70 6.68 -2.06
N THR A 22 -1.63 7.16 -1.43
CA THR A 22 -0.28 7.10 -2.03
C THR A 22 0.20 5.66 -2.19
N GLN A 23 0.02 4.82 -1.18
CA GLN A 23 0.39 3.41 -1.24
C GLN A 23 -0.42 2.63 -2.29
N GLN A 24 -1.69 2.97 -2.48
CA GLN A 24 -2.54 2.39 -3.53
C GLN A 24 -2.00 2.73 -4.93
N ALA A 25 -1.57 3.99 -5.15
CA ALA A 25 -0.96 4.39 -6.42
C ALA A 25 0.37 3.64 -6.66
N CYS A 26 1.21 3.47 -5.63
CA CYS A 26 2.43 2.67 -5.70
C CYS A 26 2.14 1.22 -6.08
N LEU A 27 1.14 0.60 -5.46
CA LEU A 27 0.72 -0.77 -5.76
C LEU A 27 0.23 -0.92 -7.21
N GLN A 28 -0.57 0.03 -7.70
CA GLN A 28 -1.03 0.05 -9.09
C GLN A 28 0.13 0.17 -10.08
N ALA A 29 1.10 1.05 -9.80
CA ALA A 29 2.30 1.21 -10.63
C ALA A 29 3.16 -0.06 -10.64
N ALA A 30 3.36 -0.70 -9.48
CA ALA A 30 4.09 -1.96 -9.38
C ALA A 30 3.38 -3.09 -10.16
N HIS A 31 2.06 -3.15 -10.08
CA HIS A 31 1.25 -4.13 -10.82
C HIS A 31 1.39 -3.96 -12.33
N ARG A 32 1.29 -2.71 -12.80
CA ARG A 32 1.48 -2.39 -14.22
C ARG A 32 2.86 -2.80 -14.73
N ARG A 33 3.93 -2.47 -13.99
CA ARG A 33 5.31 -2.86 -14.35
C ARG A 33 5.47 -4.38 -14.42
N HIS A 34 4.91 -5.11 -13.46
CA HIS A 34 4.94 -6.57 -13.48
C HIS A 34 4.18 -7.14 -14.70
N GLN A 35 3.02 -6.59 -15.03
CA GLN A 35 2.27 -7.01 -16.23
C GLN A 35 3.05 -6.73 -17.53
N GLU A 36 3.66 -5.55 -17.65
CA GLU A 36 4.50 -5.18 -18.80
C GLU A 36 5.72 -6.11 -18.94
N ALA A 37 6.37 -6.47 -17.83
CA ALA A 37 7.49 -7.40 -17.82
C ALA A 37 7.07 -8.83 -18.21
N VAL A 38 5.95 -9.32 -17.67
CA VAL A 38 5.40 -10.64 -18.02
C VAL A 38 5.07 -10.70 -19.50
N GLN A 39 4.42 -9.67 -20.05
CA GLN A 39 4.12 -9.61 -21.48
C GLN A 39 5.41 -9.64 -22.32
N THR A 40 6.41 -8.83 -21.94
CA THR A 40 7.71 -8.80 -22.62
C THR A 40 8.40 -10.16 -22.59
N SER A 41 8.34 -10.86 -21.45
CA SER A 41 8.89 -12.21 -21.31
C SER A 41 8.18 -13.23 -22.20
N GLN A 42 6.85 -13.15 -22.30
CA GLN A 42 6.04 -14.04 -23.14
C GLN A 42 6.30 -13.79 -24.63
N ASP A 43 6.33 -12.51 -25.04
CA ASP A 43 6.62 -12.12 -26.41
C ASP A 43 8.03 -12.57 -26.81
N TYR A 44 9.01 -12.41 -25.91
CA TYR A 44 10.38 -12.88 -26.14
C TYR A 44 10.46 -14.40 -26.21
N HIS A 45 9.73 -15.13 -25.36
CA HIS A 45 9.69 -16.60 -25.36
C HIS A 45 9.22 -17.13 -26.72
N LEU A 46 8.10 -16.61 -27.23
CA LEU A 46 7.55 -17.00 -28.53
C LEU A 46 8.55 -16.69 -29.66
N TRP A 47 9.09 -15.47 -29.68
CA TRP A 47 10.08 -15.07 -30.67
C TRP A 47 11.36 -15.94 -30.61
N ARG A 48 11.82 -16.28 -29.41
CA ARG A 48 13.02 -17.10 -29.20
C ARG A 48 12.84 -18.50 -29.76
N ILE A 49 11.68 -19.12 -29.59
CA ILE A 49 11.37 -20.44 -30.16
C ILE A 49 11.45 -20.40 -31.69
N ASP A 50 10.81 -19.42 -32.32
CA ASP A 50 10.81 -19.28 -33.77
C ASP A 50 12.23 -19.00 -34.31
N GLU A 51 12.99 -18.16 -33.61
CA GLU A 51 14.36 -17.83 -33.99
C GLU A 51 15.31 -19.03 -33.81
N GLU A 52 15.17 -19.79 -32.73
CA GLU A 52 15.95 -21.01 -32.49
C GLU A 52 15.66 -22.05 -33.59
N GLN A 53 14.40 -22.23 -33.97
CA GLN A 53 13.99 -23.10 -35.08
C GLN A 53 14.56 -22.62 -36.41
N ARG A 54 14.48 -21.32 -36.72
CA ARG A 54 15.05 -20.71 -37.94
C ARG A 54 16.55 -20.94 -38.03
N LEU A 55 17.27 -20.76 -36.92
CA LEU A 55 18.72 -20.99 -36.85
C LEU A 55 19.08 -22.46 -37.04
N PHE A 56 18.26 -23.38 -36.51
CA PHE A 56 18.43 -24.81 -36.70
C PHE A 56 18.23 -25.20 -38.17
N ASP A 57 17.15 -24.76 -38.81
CA ASP A 57 16.82 -25.11 -40.20
C ASP A 57 17.87 -24.59 -41.19
N GLN A 58 18.46 -23.42 -40.94
CA GLN A 58 19.59 -22.90 -41.74
C GLN A 58 20.84 -23.77 -41.70
N ARG A 59 21.01 -24.55 -40.63
CA ARG A 59 22.23 -25.30 -40.33
C ARG A 59 22.08 -26.79 -40.56
N LYS A 60 20.85 -27.31 -40.55
CA LYS A 60 20.49 -28.74 -40.65
C LYS A 60 21.08 -29.46 -41.87
N ASN A 61 21.14 -28.78 -43.02
CA ASN A 61 21.59 -29.37 -44.29
C ASN A 61 22.99 -28.89 -44.72
N THR A 62 23.74 -28.23 -43.83
CA THR A 62 25.08 -27.70 -44.13
C THR A 62 26.14 -28.53 -43.43
N THR A 63 27.25 -28.81 -44.11
CA THR A 63 28.44 -29.38 -43.46
C THR A 63 29.07 -28.34 -42.54
N LEU A 64 28.95 -28.55 -41.23
CA LEU A 64 29.48 -27.63 -40.22
C LEU A 64 30.85 -28.09 -39.73
N ASN A 65 31.79 -27.14 -39.65
CA ASN A 65 33.01 -27.34 -38.89
C ASN A 65 32.72 -27.20 -37.39
N CYS A 66 33.55 -27.80 -36.53
CA CYS A 66 33.48 -27.68 -35.07
C CYS A 66 33.40 -26.22 -34.61
N LYS A 67 34.18 -25.31 -35.22
CA LYS A 67 34.16 -23.88 -34.86
C LYS A 67 32.81 -23.21 -35.17
N ASP A 68 32.13 -23.64 -36.24
CA ASP A 68 30.83 -23.07 -36.62
C ASP A 68 29.71 -23.63 -35.74
N LEU A 69 29.82 -24.89 -35.33
CA LEU A 69 28.94 -25.50 -34.34
C LEU A 69 29.04 -24.78 -32.98
N GLU A 70 30.25 -24.50 -32.49
CA GLU A 70 30.46 -23.76 -31.25
C GLU A 70 29.86 -22.34 -31.31
N LYS A 71 30.03 -21.63 -32.43
CA LYS A 71 29.43 -20.30 -32.63
C LYS A 71 27.91 -20.36 -32.56
N TRP A 72 27.32 -21.36 -33.22
CA TRP A 72 25.87 -21.58 -33.19
C TRP A 72 25.36 -21.92 -31.79
N GLN A 73 26.06 -22.79 -31.06
CA GLN A 73 25.73 -23.09 -29.66
C GLN A 73 25.81 -21.85 -28.76
N ARG A 74 26.83 -21.00 -28.93
CA ARG A 74 26.93 -19.73 -28.20
C ARG A 74 25.78 -18.78 -28.56
N GLN A 75 25.37 -18.74 -29.81
CA GLN A 75 24.23 -17.93 -30.23
C GLN A 75 22.94 -18.39 -29.54
N ILE A 76 22.63 -19.70 -29.55
CA ILE A 76 21.46 -20.24 -28.85
C ILE A 76 21.56 -19.98 -27.34
N ALA A 77 22.73 -20.19 -26.74
CA ALA A 77 22.95 -19.92 -25.33
C ALA A 77 22.66 -18.46 -24.98
N SER A 78 23.09 -17.50 -25.81
CA SER A 78 22.82 -16.08 -25.60
C SER A 78 21.33 -15.72 -25.67
N LEU A 79 20.56 -16.40 -26.52
CA LEU A 79 19.10 -16.22 -26.60
C LEU A 79 18.41 -16.71 -25.32
N ARG A 80 18.79 -17.90 -24.84
CA ARG A 80 18.24 -18.50 -23.62
C ARG A 80 18.67 -17.74 -22.36
N GLU A 81 19.89 -17.20 -22.33
CA GLU A 81 20.34 -16.33 -21.25
C GLU A 81 19.50 -15.05 -21.17
N LYS A 82 19.18 -14.45 -22.33
CA LYS A 82 18.32 -13.27 -22.38
C LYS A 82 16.89 -13.58 -21.90
N GLU A 83 16.34 -14.74 -22.23
CA GLU A 83 15.05 -15.20 -21.71
C GLU A 83 15.08 -15.36 -20.18
N ALA A 84 16.11 -16.04 -19.66
CA ALA A 84 16.29 -16.21 -18.21
C ALA A 84 16.40 -14.85 -17.49
N ASN A 85 16.99 -13.84 -18.12
CA ASN A 85 17.04 -12.48 -17.57
C ASN A 85 15.65 -11.83 -17.47
N TYR A 86 14.77 -12.03 -18.47
CA TYR A 86 13.38 -11.55 -18.41
C TYR A 86 12.57 -12.28 -17.33
N GLU A 87 12.74 -13.60 -17.19
CA GLU A 87 12.11 -14.38 -16.13
C GLU A 87 12.57 -13.92 -14.74
N LEU A 88 13.87 -13.67 -14.58
CA LEU A 88 14.43 -13.13 -13.34
C LEU A 88 13.88 -11.73 -13.03
N GLU A 89 13.72 -10.87 -14.03
CA GLU A 89 13.11 -9.56 -13.86
C GLU A 89 11.64 -9.67 -13.43
N CYS A 90 10.87 -10.56 -14.05
CA CYS A 90 9.49 -10.84 -13.64
C CYS A 90 9.41 -11.29 -12.18
N ALA A 91 10.29 -12.21 -11.76
CA ALA A 91 10.35 -12.69 -10.39
C ALA A 91 10.66 -11.57 -9.39
N LYS A 92 11.64 -10.70 -9.70
CA LYS A 92 11.96 -9.52 -8.87
C LYS A 92 10.78 -8.55 -8.76
N LEU A 93 10.08 -8.29 -9.86
CA LEU A 93 8.92 -7.41 -9.86
C LEU A 93 7.73 -8.01 -9.10
N LEU A 94 7.57 -9.34 -9.14
CA LEU A 94 6.57 -10.05 -8.36
C LEU A 94 6.83 -9.92 -6.86
N GLU A 95 8.09 -10.06 -6.44
CA GLU A 95 8.50 -9.84 -5.05
C GLU A 95 8.26 -8.39 -4.61
N CYS A 96 8.64 -7.41 -5.44
CA CYS A 96 8.31 -6.00 -5.19
C CYS A 96 6.81 -5.79 -5.02
N LEU A 97 5.98 -6.40 -5.87
CA LEU A 97 4.53 -6.32 -5.77
C LEU A 97 3.99 -6.95 -4.47
N ALA A 98 4.55 -8.07 -4.03
CA ALA A 98 4.21 -8.67 -2.74
C ALA A 98 4.55 -7.71 -1.58
N ASN A 99 5.74 -7.11 -1.59
CA ASN A 99 6.17 -6.13 -0.59
C ASN A 99 5.26 -4.89 -0.56
N GLU A 100 4.84 -4.38 -1.72
CA GLU A 100 3.91 -3.24 -1.79
C GLU A 100 2.51 -3.60 -1.29
N ARG A 101 2.06 -4.85 -1.49
CA ARG A 101 0.81 -5.35 -0.88
C ARG A 101 0.92 -5.39 0.64
N ASP A 102 2.01 -5.91 1.18
CA ASP A 102 2.21 -5.96 2.62
C ASP A 102 2.22 -4.56 3.25
N ARG A 103 2.93 -3.62 2.62
CA ARG A 103 2.89 -2.19 3.00
C ARG A 103 1.48 -1.61 2.97
N PHE A 104 0.70 -1.94 1.93
CA PHE A 104 -0.70 -1.50 1.84
C PHE A 104 -1.55 -2.05 3.01
N THR A 105 -1.40 -3.34 3.36
CA THR A 105 -2.10 -3.90 4.52
C THR A 105 -1.70 -3.22 5.84
N LEU A 106 -0.43 -2.83 5.98
CA LEU A 106 0.05 -2.10 7.15
C LEU A 106 -0.56 -0.69 7.22
N CYS A 107 -0.65 0.01 6.10
CA CYS A 107 -1.34 1.30 6.01
C CYS A 107 -2.82 1.18 6.39
N GLN A 108 -3.51 0.14 5.92
CA GLN A 108 -4.90 -0.13 6.29
C GLN A 108 -5.07 -0.35 7.81
N LYS A 109 -4.22 -1.20 8.41
CA LYS A 109 -4.22 -1.42 9.86
C LYS A 109 -3.96 -0.12 10.63
N THR A 110 -3.04 0.70 10.15
CA THR A 110 -2.72 2.00 10.76
C THR A 110 -3.90 2.96 10.71
N LEU A 111 -4.63 3.02 9.59
CA LEU A 111 -5.85 3.82 9.48
C LEU A 111 -6.93 3.34 10.45
N GLN A 112 -7.18 2.03 10.50
CA GLN A 112 -8.17 1.46 11.42
C GLN A 112 -7.86 1.82 12.89
N GLN A 113 -6.59 1.69 13.29
CA GLN A 113 -6.14 2.08 14.63
C GLN A 113 -6.26 3.58 14.88
N ALA A 114 -5.98 4.42 13.87
CA ALA A 114 -6.12 5.86 13.98
C ALA A 114 -7.59 6.26 14.19
N ARG A 115 -8.50 5.68 13.40
CA ARG A 115 -9.96 5.90 13.52
C ARG A 115 -10.49 5.43 14.87
N HIS A 116 -10.09 4.24 15.31
CA HIS A 116 -10.49 3.74 16.64
C HIS A 116 -10.04 4.68 17.76
N LYS A 117 -8.81 5.20 17.69
CA LYS A 117 -8.31 6.17 18.67
C LYS A 117 -9.03 7.52 18.57
N GLU A 118 -9.37 7.97 17.37
CA GLU A 118 -10.12 9.22 17.18
C GLU A 118 -11.53 9.13 17.78
N ASN A 119 -12.28 8.06 17.48
CA ASN A 119 -13.58 7.77 18.10
C ASN A 119 -13.51 7.75 19.64
N LYS A 120 -12.49 7.09 20.22
CA LYS A 120 -12.32 7.08 21.68
C LYS A 120 -12.12 8.49 22.25
N PHE A 121 -11.41 9.36 21.55
CA PHE A 121 -11.22 10.75 21.98
C PHE A 121 -12.49 11.58 21.77
N LEU A 122 -13.29 11.29 20.74
CA LEU A 122 -14.59 11.92 20.53
C LEU A 122 -15.55 11.62 21.69
N GLU A 123 -15.64 10.37 22.12
CA GLU A 123 -16.43 9.99 23.31
C GLU A 123 -15.98 10.72 24.59
N LEU A 124 -14.67 10.93 24.76
CA LEU A 124 -14.14 11.67 25.90
C LEU A 124 -14.49 13.16 25.84
N VAL A 125 -14.50 13.77 24.65
CA VAL A 125 -14.95 15.15 24.47
C VAL A 125 -16.43 15.26 24.86
N GLN A 126 -17.28 14.34 24.37
CA GLN A 126 -18.72 14.36 24.67
C GLN A 126 -18.98 14.24 26.19
N ARG A 127 -18.26 13.36 26.89
CA ARG A 127 -18.36 13.25 28.35
C ARG A 127 -17.84 14.49 29.10
N GLU A 128 -16.80 15.15 28.59
CA GLU A 128 -16.30 16.41 29.17
C GLU A 128 -17.41 17.47 29.06
N ASP A 129 -18.03 17.59 27.88
CA ASP A 129 -19.11 18.55 27.61
C ASP A 129 -20.37 18.26 28.47
N GLU A 130 -20.77 17.00 28.62
CA GLU A 130 -21.89 16.59 29.49
C GLU A 130 -21.62 16.91 30.97
N ASN A 131 -20.40 16.68 31.44
CA ASN A 131 -20.03 16.98 32.83
C ASN A 131 -19.99 18.49 33.09
N GLU A 132 -19.46 19.29 32.14
CA GLU A 132 -19.47 20.75 32.23
C GLU A 132 -20.92 21.27 32.33
N LEU A 133 -21.83 20.75 31.51
CA LEU A 133 -23.24 21.14 31.53
C LEU A 133 -23.93 20.75 32.85
N ASN A 134 -23.69 19.53 33.35
CA ASN A 134 -24.23 19.09 34.65
C ASN A 134 -23.70 19.94 35.81
N GLN A 135 -22.44 20.35 35.77
CA GLN A 135 -21.86 21.24 36.79
C GLN A 135 -22.50 22.63 36.76
N GLN A 136 -22.76 23.17 35.57
CA GLN A 136 -23.46 24.44 35.42
C GLN A 136 -24.88 24.36 36.00
N HIS A 137 -25.64 23.32 35.65
CA HIS A 137 -26.97 23.13 36.21
C HIS A 137 -26.96 22.97 37.74
N TYR A 138 -26.01 22.21 38.28
CA TYR A 138 -25.87 22.07 39.73
C TYR A 138 -25.56 23.42 40.41
N GLN A 139 -24.70 24.24 39.82
CA GLN A 139 -24.40 25.58 40.33
C GLN A 139 -25.64 26.48 40.29
N GLU A 140 -26.39 26.48 39.19
CA GLU A 140 -27.64 27.23 39.05
C GLU A 140 -28.68 26.82 40.11
N GLU A 141 -28.82 25.53 40.39
CA GLU A 141 -29.72 25.01 41.44
C GLU A 141 -29.28 25.49 42.83
N GLN A 142 -27.98 25.43 43.15
CA GLN A 142 -27.46 25.93 44.42
C GLN A 142 -27.68 27.43 44.60
N GLU A 143 -27.42 28.23 43.57
CA GLU A 143 -27.65 29.69 43.61
C GLU A 143 -29.14 30.02 43.84
N GLN A 144 -30.06 29.26 43.24
CA GLN A 144 -31.49 29.42 43.46
C GLN A 144 -31.89 29.04 44.90
N GLU A 145 -31.35 27.95 45.44
CA GLU A 145 -31.60 27.56 46.83
C GLU A 145 -31.07 28.59 47.82
N GLU A 146 -29.86 29.10 47.62
CA GLU A 146 -29.27 30.17 48.43
C GLU A 146 -30.13 31.44 48.38
N PHE A 147 -30.56 31.84 47.18
CA PHE A 147 -31.44 32.99 47.00
C PHE A 147 -32.76 32.84 47.77
N LEU A 148 -33.41 31.67 47.66
CA LEU A 148 -34.65 31.36 48.38
C LEU A 148 -34.45 31.34 49.90
N GLN A 149 -33.31 30.85 50.39
CA GLN A 149 -32.98 30.85 51.82
C GLN A 149 -32.74 32.26 52.35
N HIS A 150 -32.02 33.11 51.61
CA HIS A 150 -31.81 34.51 51.97
C HIS A 150 -33.14 35.29 52.04
N HIS A 151 -34.07 35.01 51.13
CA HIS A 151 -35.40 35.64 51.13
C HIS A 151 -36.37 35.09 52.19
N ARG A 152 -36.14 33.88 52.72
CA ARG A 152 -36.93 33.33 53.84
C ARG A 152 -36.45 33.81 55.21
N ASN A 153 -35.18 34.18 55.33
CA ASN A 153 -34.55 34.60 56.58
C ASN A 153 -34.46 36.13 56.76
N ALA A 154 -35.02 36.90 55.83
CA ALA A 154 -35.16 38.37 55.86
C ALA A 154 -36.62 38.77 56.15
#